data_AF-A6X7L4-F1
#
_entry.id   AF-A6X7L4-F1
#
_cell.length_a   1.000
_cell.length_b   1.000
_cell.length_c   1.000
_cell.angle_alpha   90.00
_cell.angle_beta   90.00
_cell.angle_gamma   90.00
#
_symmetry.space_group_name_H-M   'P 1'
#
loop_
_entity.id
_entity.type
_entity.pdbx_description
1 polymer ?
#
loop_
_entity_poly.entity_id
_entity_poly.type
_entity_poly.pdbx_seq_one_letter_code
_entity_poly.pdbx_strand_id
1 'polypeptide(L)'
;MTIRQNDHPWIKRQQRSVILLQPQEVKMNVANLQIEGLCMAISAINHALVEKGMLTQLELNRALKNAEAIARSDERFVEDLNPSSRDAVCFPIRILEAANKETTPRSSKFFSELARMVGETKEPYNDMY
;
A
#
# COMPACT_ATOMS: atom_id res chain seq x y z
N MET A 1 29.18 20.83 50.51
CA MET A 1 29.08 19.50 49.86
C MET A 1 27.75 19.51 49.10
N THR A 2 27.77 19.86 47.81
CA THR A 2 26.56 20.09 47.02
C THR A 2 26.60 19.18 45.80
N ILE A 3 25.89 18.06 45.88
CA ILE A 3 25.78 17.10 44.77
C ILE A 3 24.85 17.72 43.73
N ARG A 4 25.35 17.97 42.53
CA ARG A 4 24.53 18.42 41.39
C ARG A 4 23.53 17.30 41.07
N GLN A 5 22.23 17.57 41.19
CA GLN A 5 21.13 16.59 41.01
C GLN A 5 21.02 15.96 39.61
N ASN A 6 21.89 16.32 38.64
CA ASN A 6 21.75 15.92 37.23
C ASN A 6 22.55 14.67 36.82
N ASP A 7 23.35 14.07 37.72
CA ASP A 7 24.23 12.95 37.37
C ASP A 7 23.71 11.57 37.82
N HIS A 8 22.43 11.47 38.21
CA HIS A 8 21.89 10.18 38.65
C HIS A 8 21.46 9.30 37.46
N PRO A 9 21.93 8.03 37.36
CA PRO A 9 21.68 7.15 36.20
C PRO A 9 20.22 6.88 35.83
N TRP A 10 19.24 7.14 36.71
CA TRP A 10 17.82 7.00 36.39
C TRP A 10 17.27 8.19 35.58
N ILE A 11 17.84 9.40 35.73
CA ILE A 11 17.45 10.59 34.98
C ILE A 11 17.84 10.44 33.50
N LYS A 12 19.03 9.89 33.23
CA LYS A 12 19.49 9.56 31.86
C LYS A 12 18.65 8.45 31.21
N ARG A 13 18.11 7.51 32.00
CA ARG A 13 17.16 6.50 31.50
C ARG A 13 15.82 7.13 31.15
N GLN A 14 15.29 8.02 31.99
CA GLN A 14 14.03 8.73 31.71
C GLN A 14 14.12 9.66 30.50
N GLN A 15 15.22 10.38 30.30
CA GLN A 15 15.44 11.19 29.09
C GLN A 15 15.60 10.32 27.82
N ARG A 16 16.25 9.15 27.91
CA ARG A 16 16.29 8.17 26.81
C ARG A 16 14.91 7.59 26.50
N SER A 17 14.07 7.35 27.52
CA SER A 17 12.70 6.87 27.34
C SER A 17 11.79 7.90 26.66
N VAL A 18 12.01 9.20 26.88
CA VAL A 18 11.28 10.28 26.20
C VAL A 18 11.70 10.41 24.73
N ILE A 19 12.95 10.14 24.38
CA ILE A 19 13.44 10.12 22.98
C ILE A 19 12.87 8.91 22.21
N LEU A 20 12.58 7.80 22.90
CA LEU A 20 11.99 6.59 22.31
C LEU A 20 10.46 6.66 22.12
N LEU A 21 9.81 7.73 22.59
CA LEU A 21 8.39 8.01 22.43
C LEU A 21 8.15 9.25 21.57
N GLN A 22 9.04 9.54 20.62
CA GLN A 22 8.55 10.30 19.47
C GLN A 22 7.49 9.42 18.81
N PRO A 23 6.27 9.94 18.53
CA PRO A 23 5.46 9.31 17.50
C PRO A 23 6.42 9.21 16.33
N GLN A 24 6.72 7.99 15.89
CA GLN A 24 7.16 7.84 14.52
C GLN A 24 6.01 8.49 13.77
N GLU A 25 6.17 9.75 13.36
CA GLU A 25 5.40 10.33 12.28
C GLU A 25 5.35 9.17 11.30
N VAL A 26 4.18 8.55 11.10
CA VAL A 26 4.04 7.39 10.22
C VAL A 26 4.24 7.98 8.84
N LYS A 27 5.51 8.26 8.56
CA LYS A 27 5.97 9.03 7.45
C LYS A 27 6.01 7.97 6.39
N MET A 28 4.85 7.78 5.76
CA MET A 28 4.75 6.98 4.56
C MET A 28 5.93 7.39 3.70
N ASN A 29 6.75 6.40 3.35
CA ASN A 29 7.91 6.69 2.53
C ASN A 29 7.39 7.32 1.22
N VAL A 30 8.20 8.19 0.62
CA VAL A 30 7.78 8.97 -0.55
C VAL A 30 7.32 8.07 -1.69
N ALA A 31 7.92 6.88 -1.85
CA ALA A 31 7.50 5.91 -2.85
C ALA A 31 6.06 5.42 -2.61
N ASN A 32 5.66 5.12 -1.37
CA ASN A 32 4.30 4.71 -1.05
C ASN A 32 3.28 5.82 -1.34
N LEU A 33 3.62 7.09 -1.06
CA LEU A 33 2.77 8.24 -1.40
C LEU A 33 2.67 8.45 -2.92
N GLN A 34 3.76 8.22 -3.65
CA GLN A 34 3.75 8.25 -5.12
C GLN A 34 2.86 7.15 -5.70
N ILE A 35 2.92 5.94 -5.15
CA ILE A 35 2.05 4.83 -5.54
C ILE A 35 0.58 5.14 -5.22
N GLU A 36 0.29 5.72 -4.06
CA GLU A 36 -1.05 6.18 -3.70
C GLU A 36 -1.58 7.18 -4.74
N GLY A 37 -0.83 8.25 -5.01
CA GLY A 37 -1.24 9.25 -6.00
C GLY A 37 -1.43 8.67 -7.40
N LEU A 38 -0.57 7.74 -7.81
CA LEU A 38 -0.66 7.06 -9.10
C LEU A 38 -1.92 6.17 -9.19
N CYS A 39 -2.22 5.39 -8.15
CA CYS A 39 -3.42 4.56 -8.11
C CYS A 39 -4.68 5.41 -8.20
N MET A 40 -4.74 6.53 -7.47
CA MET A 40 -5.89 7.44 -7.50
C MET A 40 -6.05 8.10 -8.87
N ALA A 41 -4.95 8.53 -9.50
CA ALA A 41 -4.99 9.12 -10.84
C ALA A 41 -5.47 8.10 -11.89
N ILE A 42 -4.95 6.88 -11.88
CA ILE A 42 -5.35 5.83 -12.82
C ILE A 42 -6.80 5.40 -12.58
N SER A 43 -7.24 5.29 -11.33
CA SER A 43 -8.65 4.99 -11.01
C SER A 43 -9.60 6.06 -11.58
N ALA A 44 -9.25 7.33 -11.46
CA ALA A 44 -10.04 8.42 -12.05
C ALA A 44 -10.10 8.34 -13.58
N ILE A 45 -8.97 8.04 -14.24
CA ILE A 45 -8.91 7.83 -15.70
C ILE A 45 -9.78 6.63 -16.10
N ASN A 46 -9.66 5.51 -15.39
CA ASN A 46 -10.45 4.30 -15.62
C ASN A 46 -11.95 4.57 -15.52
N HIS A 47 -12.39 5.29 -14.48
CA HIS A 47 -13.79 5.70 -14.34
C HIS A 47 -14.24 6.57 -15.51
N ALA A 48 -13.43 7.56 -15.93
CA ALA A 48 -13.77 8.42 -17.05
C ALA A 48 -13.86 7.64 -18.38
N LEU A 49 -13.04 6.62 -18.58
CA LEU A 49 -13.11 5.74 -19.76
C LEU A 49 -14.38 4.89 -19.75
N VAL A 50 -14.76 4.35 -18.59
CA VAL A 50 -15.99 3.56 -18.42
C VAL A 50 -17.23 4.43 -18.59
N GLU A 51 -17.26 5.62 -17.99
CA GLU A 51 -18.37 6.57 -18.11
C GLU A 51 -18.60 7.01 -19.56
N LYS A 52 -17.51 7.18 -20.33
CA LYS A 52 -17.57 7.49 -21.76
C LYS A 52 -17.91 6.28 -22.64
N GLY A 53 -18.04 5.08 -22.08
CA GLY A 53 -18.31 3.85 -22.82
C GLY A 53 -17.12 3.35 -23.66
N MET A 54 -15.90 3.82 -23.38
CA MET A 54 -14.68 3.37 -24.08
C MET A 54 -14.23 1.99 -23.59
N LEU A 55 -14.59 1.64 -22.35
CA LEU A 55 -14.38 0.33 -21.75
C LEU A 55 -15.61 -0.04 -20.93
N THR A 56 -15.97 -1.32 -20.91
CA THR A 56 -16.87 -1.86 -19.89
C THR A 56 -16.09 -2.13 -18.60
N GLN A 57 -16.79 -2.12 -17.45
CA GLN A 57 -16.18 -2.54 -16.18
C GLN A 57 -15.58 -3.95 -16.26
N LEU A 58 -16.18 -4.84 -17.06
CA LEU A 58 -15.69 -6.20 -17.29
C LEU A 58 -14.37 -6.23 -18.07
N GLU A 59 -14.27 -5.45 -19.15
CA GLU A 59 -13.03 -5.34 -19.93
C GLU A 59 -11.89 -4.76 -19.10
N LEU A 60 -12.19 -3.72 -18.31
CA LEU A 60 -11.20 -3.14 -17.40
C LEU A 60 -10.75 -4.14 -16.34
N ASN A 61 -11.68 -4.87 -15.72
CA ASN A 61 -11.34 -5.93 -14.75
C ASN A 61 -10.47 -7.02 -15.38
N ARG A 62 -10.76 -7.43 -16.62
CA ARG A 62 -9.95 -8.42 -17.36
C ARG A 62 -8.55 -7.89 -17.64
N ALA A 63 -8.43 -6.64 -18.05
CA ALA A 63 -7.13 -6.01 -18.31
C ALA A 63 -6.26 -5.95 -17.05
N LEU A 64 -6.84 -5.58 -15.90
CA LEU A 64 -6.14 -5.56 -14.61
C LEU A 64 -5.70 -6.95 -14.15
N LYS A 65 -6.59 -7.95 -14.24
CA LYS A 65 -6.23 -9.35 -13.94
C LYS A 65 -5.11 -9.88 -14.81
N ASN A 66 -5.14 -9.52 -16.10
CA ASN A 66 -4.08 -9.89 -17.04
C ASN A 66 -2.75 -9.20 -16.68
N ALA A 67 -2.79 -7.94 -16.25
CA ALA A 67 -1.60 -7.22 -15.79
C ALA A 67 -0.99 -7.88 -14.53
N GLU A 68 -1.80 -8.29 -13.56
CA GLU A 68 -1.29 -9.01 -12.39
C GLU A 68 -0.70 -10.38 -12.78
N ALA A 69 -1.37 -11.12 -13.68
CA ALA A 69 -0.86 -12.40 -14.17
C ALA A 69 0.51 -12.24 -14.86
N ILE A 70 0.66 -11.24 -15.74
CA ILE A 70 1.93 -10.92 -16.40
C ILE A 70 3.01 -10.58 -15.37
N ALA A 71 2.70 -9.74 -14.37
CA ALA A 71 3.65 -9.38 -13.32
C ALA A 71 4.13 -10.60 -12.53
N ARG A 72 3.22 -11.54 -12.23
CA ARG A 72 3.53 -12.79 -11.50
C ARG A 72 4.27 -13.83 -12.34
N SER A 73 4.23 -13.72 -13.67
CA SER A 73 4.93 -14.61 -14.60
C SER A 73 6.34 -14.13 -14.96
N ASP A 74 6.78 -12.94 -14.55
CA ASP A 74 8.17 -12.51 -14.70
C ASP A 74 9.08 -13.45 -13.87
N GLU A 75 10.10 -14.04 -14.47
CA GLU A 75 11.04 -14.96 -13.79
C GLU A 75 11.63 -14.31 -12.54
N ARG A 76 11.94 -13.00 -12.61
CA ARG A 76 12.47 -12.23 -11.48
C ARG A 76 11.47 -12.09 -10.35
N PHE A 77 10.17 -12.14 -10.65
CA PHE A 77 9.12 -12.11 -9.63
C PHE A 77 9.20 -13.33 -8.72
N VAL A 78 9.50 -14.52 -9.28
CA VAL A 78 9.60 -15.76 -8.51
C VAL A 78 10.97 -15.93 -7.90
N GLU A 79 12.05 -15.68 -8.65
CA GLU A 79 13.40 -16.03 -8.21
C GLU A 79 14.08 -14.94 -7.36
N ASP A 80 13.85 -13.66 -7.65
CA ASP A 80 14.62 -12.55 -7.06
C ASP A 80 13.87 -11.78 -5.97
N LEU A 81 12.53 -11.78 -6.02
CA LEU A 81 11.72 -11.00 -5.10
C LEU A 81 11.30 -11.82 -3.87
N ASN A 82 11.55 -11.27 -2.68
CA ASN A 82 10.94 -11.78 -1.46
C ASN A 82 9.41 -11.55 -1.47
N PRO A 83 8.64 -12.28 -0.64
CA PRO A 83 7.18 -12.18 -0.60
C PRO A 83 6.63 -10.75 -0.45
N SER A 84 7.27 -9.91 0.37
CA SER A 84 6.85 -8.51 0.56
C SER A 84 7.06 -7.65 -0.69
N SER A 85 8.13 -7.92 -1.45
CA SER A 85 8.43 -7.20 -2.69
C SER A 85 7.49 -7.64 -3.82
N ARG A 86 7.15 -8.94 -3.87
CA ARG A 86 6.10 -9.45 -4.75
C ARG A 86 4.74 -8.80 -4.46
N ASP A 87 4.39 -8.69 -3.18
CA ASP A 87 3.19 -7.96 -2.76
C ASP A 87 3.23 -6.50 -3.19
N ALA A 88 4.38 -5.81 -3.04
CA ALA A 88 4.52 -4.41 -3.46
C ALA A 88 4.30 -4.21 -4.97
N VAL A 89 4.70 -5.17 -5.81
CA VAL A 89 4.47 -5.14 -7.27
C VAL A 89 2.99 -5.35 -7.60
N CYS A 90 2.32 -6.33 -6.99
CA CYS A 90 0.91 -6.60 -7.27
C CYS A 90 -0.05 -5.59 -6.65
N PHE A 91 0.37 -4.91 -5.58
CA PHE A 91 -0.51 -4.06 -4.77
C PHE A 91 -1.22 -2.95 -5.57
N PRO A 92 -0.56 -2.15 -6.43
CA PRO A 92 -1.23 -1.12 -7.22
C PRO A 92 -2.32 -1.70 -8.14
N ILE A 93 -2.08 -2.88 -8.71
CA ILE A 93 -3.03 -3.55 -9.61
C ILE A 93 -4.27 -3.97 -8.83
N ARG A 94 -4.09 -4.57 -7.65
CA ARG A 94 -5.18 -4.99 -6.77
C ARG A 94 -6.00 -3.81 -6.23
N ILE A 95 -5.37 -2.66 -5.98
CA ILE A 95 -6.08 -1.42 -5.63
C ILE A 95 -7.03 -1.01 -6.77
N LEU A 96 -6.53 -1.01 -8.00
CA LEU A 96 -7.33 -0.65 -9.18
C LEU A 96 -8.46 -1.65 -9.44
N GLU A 97 -8.23 -2.95 -9.18
CA GLU A 97 -9.29 -3.96 -9.24
C GLU A 97 -10.38 -3.74 -8.18
N ALA A 98 -9.98 -3.40 -6.96
CA ALA A 98 -10.93 -3.09 -5.88
C ALA A 98 -11.74 -1.84 -6.23
N ALA A 99 -11.10 -0.79 -6.74
CA ALA A 99 -11.77 0.43 -7.18
C ALA A 99 -12.77 0.17 -8.33
N ASN A 100 -12.41 -0.69 -9.29
CA ASN A 100 -13.28 -1.02 -10.43
C ASN A 100 -14.54 -1.83 -10.02
N LYS A 101 -14.54 -2.48 -8.86
CA LYS A 101 -15.71 -3.21 -8.33
C LYS A 101 -16.72 -2.30 -7.65
N GLU A 102 -16.37 -1.04 -7.39
CA GLU A 102 -17.29 -0.07 -6.78
C GLU A 102 -18.35 0.35 -7.80
N THR A 103 -19.61 0.03 -7.50
CA THR A 103 -20.76 0.27 -8.38
C THR A 103 -21.28 1.71 -8.32
N THR A 104 -20.77 2.52 -7.38
CA THR A 104 -21.26 3.88 -7.14
C THR A 104 -20.17 4.92 -7.43
N PRO A 105 -20.29 5.71 -8.50
CA PRO A 105 -19.30 6.74 -8.87
C PRO A 105 -19.06 7.82 -7.79
N ARG A 106 -20.00 7.94 -6.83
CA ARG A 106 -20.02 8.99 -5.80
C ARG A 106 -19.41 8.57 -4.47
N SER A 107 -19.08 7.28 -4.31
CA SER A 107 -18.32 6.75 -3.16
C SER A 107 -16.96 6.27 -3.66
N SER A 108 -16.16 7.18 -4.21
CA SER A 108 -14.74 6.92 -4.42
C SER A 108 -14.13 6.68 -3.05
N LYS A 109 -13.95 5.40 -2.71
CA LYS A 109 -13.25 4.99 -1.48
C LYS A 109 -11.89 5.66 -1.44
N PHE A 110 -11.48 6.09 -0.26
CA PHE A 110 -10.14 6.63 -0.09
C PHE A 110 -9.11 5.52 -0.32
N PHE A 111 -7.89 5.89 -0.73
CA PHE A 111 -6.81 4.93 -0.93
C PHE A 111 -6.59 4.02 0.28
N SER A 112 -6.70 4.56 1.49
CA SER A 112 -6.58 3.81 2.75
C SER A 112 -7.62 2.69 2.89
N GLU A 113 -8.85 2.90 2.40
CA GLU A 113 -9.92 1.90 2.45
C GLU A 113 -9.69 0.80 1.41
N LEU A 114 -9.26 1.18 0.20
CA LEU A 114 -8.87 0.22 -0.84
C LEU A 114 -7.66 -0.62 -0.40
N ALA A 115 -6.66 0.03 0.20
CA ALA A 115 -5.47 -0.62 0.76
C ALA A 115 -5.82 -1.64 1.83
N ARG A 116 -6.74 -1.30 2.73
CA ARG A 116 -7.25 -2.22 3.75
C ARG A 116 -7.92 -3.43 3.10
N MET A 117 -8.83 -3.21 2.14
CA MET A 117 -9.52 -4.30 1.44
C MET A 117 -8.53 -5.24 0.74
N VAL A 118 -7.55 -4.69 0.03
CA VAL A 118 -6.51 -5.50 -0.64
C VAL A 118 -5.71 -6.30 0.39
N GLY A 119 -5.33 -5.69 1.51
CA GLY A 119 -4.60 -6.35 2.59
C GLY A 119 -5.37 -7.52 3.22
N GLU A 120 -6.69 -7.40 3.35
CA GLU A 120 -7.56 -8.46 3.91
C GLU A 120 -7.77 -9.63 2.96
N THR A 121 -7.69 -9.40 1.64
CA THR A 121 -7.96 -10.43 0.61
C THR A 121 -6.71 -11.15 0.09
N LYS A 122 -5.50 -10.73 0.50
CA LYS A 122 -4.27 -11.31 -0.05
C LYS A 122 -4.04 -12.73 0.51
N GLU A 123 -3.83 -13.71 -0.36
CA GLU A 123 -3.38 -15.03 0.06
C GLU A 123 -1.88 -15.00 0.38
N PRO A 124 -1.42 -15.73 1.41
CA PRO A 124 0.01 -15.91 1.66
C PRO A 124 0.67 -16.66 0.49
N TYR A 125 1.91 -16.30 0.17
CA TYR A 125 2.67 -17.04 -0.83
C TYR A 125 3.04 -18.43 -0.29
N ASN A 126 3.08 -19.43 -1.17
CA ASN A 126 3.33 -20.83 -0.82
C ASN A 126 4.72 -21.08 -0.22
N ASP A 127 5.63 -20.11 -0.35
CA ASP A 127 6.98 -20.11 0.24
C ASP A 127 7.04 -19.42 1.63
N MET A 128 5.89 -19.06 2.20
CA MET A 128 5.79 -18.51 3.57
C MET A 128 5.50 -19.58 4.64
N TYR A 129 5.56 -20.87 4.31
CA TYR A 129 5.35 -22.00 5.22
C TYR A 129 6.50 -23.00 5.17
#